data_AF-A0A8T7LTB0-F1
#
_entry.id   AF-A0A8T7LTB0-F1
#
_cell.length_a   1.000
_cell.length_b   1.000
_cell.length_c   1.000
_cell.angle_alpha   90.00
_cell.angle_beta   90.00
_cell.angle_gamma   90.00
#
_symmetry.space_group_name_H-M   'P 1'
#
loop_
_entity.id
_entity.type
_entity.pdbx_description
1 polymer ?
#
loop_
_entity_poly.entity_id
_entity_poly.type
_entity_poly.pdbx_seq_one_letter_code
_entity_poly.pdbx_strand_id
1 'polypeptide(L)'
;MTVAINTTIRSPNYGSRGDRPVSMIVLHATVGSARSALAWLTNPSARVSAHYLIDKAGQIFRLVPDEHAAWHAGRATWRGETAINEVSLGIELENANNGSDPYPAAQIDALVWLTREKVAQYRIAPDMVVRHLDVAVPRGRKSDPAGFPWASFLQQVFPELPAINPDRSPRPRPADRAALARLILAEAYRQVGAVEWPDWAMTRLARTAGLGLPVAPSFDLTVAGRNYIGQSFGRETLASPIGDWRRVERLGTLVAPEQQSLRDALLRAVYAQAGETYRPDWAFHQYALRTPVGPPLSASFRVRAGGAEWSAAIYALDTLYSPVGRWQEVGRLSELATRREPHDPLAQELLERVYERAGSQWRPAWPSQQYALEQRLGAPLGPSFRVSFEGHDYVAEAFALDVLYCVIGDWDNVQRLSDLLKS
;
A
#
# COMPACT_ATOMS: atom_id res chain seq x y z
N MET A 1 -28.28 -22.52 -7.29
CA MET A 1 -29.57 -22.43 -6.56
C MET A 1 -30.10 -21.02 -6.75
N THR A 2 -31.37 -20.87 -7.10
CA THR A 2 -32.01 -19.54 -7.21
C THR A 2 -32.50 -19.17 -5.81
N VAL A 3 -31.86 -18.21 -5.15
CA VAL A 3 -32.31 -17.74 -3.83
C VAL A 3 -33.44 -16.73 -4.04
N ALA A 4 -34.60 -16.96 -3.42
CA ALA A 4 -35.74 -16.06 -3.53
C ALA A 4 -35.51 -14.81 -2.66
N ILE A 5 -35.59 -13.62 -3.28
CA ILE A 5 -35.53 -12.34 -2.57
C ILE A 5 -36.94 -11.88 -2.24
N ASN A 6 -37.26 -11.76 -0.95
CA ASN A 6 -38.52 -11.19 -0.49
C ASN A 6 -38.54 -9.67 -0.76
N THR A 7 -39.52 -9.24 -1.54
CA THR A 7 -39.69 -7.85 -1.99
C THR A 7 -40.97 -7.20 -1.47
N THR A 8 -41.72 -7.90 -0.61
CA THR A 8 -43.02 -7.47 -0.08
C THR A 8 -42.90 -6.41 1.01
N ILE A 9 -41.77 -6.37 1.72
CA ILE A 9 -41.48 -5.38 2.76
C ILE A 9 -40.53 -4.34 2.17
N ARG A 10 -40.93 -3.05 2.22
CA ARG A 10 -40.18 -1.93 1.64
C ARG A 10 -39.95 -0.84 2.66
N SER A 11 -38.77 -0.23 2.63
CA SER A 11 -38.48 0.95 3.42
C SER A 11 -38.83 2.22 2.63
N PRO A 12 -39.49 3.22 3.23
CA PRO A 12 -39.65 4.53 2.63
C PRO A 12 -38.42 5.44 2.82
N ASN A 13 -37.42 4.99 3.60
CA ASN A 13 -36.26 5.80 3.98
C ASN A 13 -35.15 5.63 2.94
N TYR A 14 -35.22 6.32 1.81
CA TYR A 14 -34.15 6.33 0.83
C TYR A 14 -34.10 7.66 0.08
N GLY A 15 -32.95 7.97 -0.50
CA GLY A 15 -32.73 9.14 -1.34
C GLY A 15 -32.36 8.77 -2.77
N SER A 16 -32.15 9.80 -3.59
CA SER A 16 -31.49 9.63 -4.87
C SER A 16 -29.99 9.40 -4.65
N ARG A 17 -29.38 8.45 -5.38
CA ARG A 17 -27.92 8.36 -5.51
C ARG A 17 -27.35 9.31 -6.58
N GLY A 18 -28.22 10.02 -7.31
CA GLY A 18 -27.84 10.82 -8.49
C GLY A 18 -27.24 9.93 -9.59
N ASP A 19 -26.22 10.44 -10.27
CA ASP A 19 -25.48 9.69 -11.29
C ASP A 19 -24.37 8.80 -10.72
N ARG A 20 -24.30 8.64 -9.39
CA ARG A 20 -23.25 7.82 -8.75
C ARG A 20 -23.54 6.33 -8.97
N PRO A 21 -22.61 5.57 -9.58
CA PRO A 21 -22.80 4.14 -9.72
C PRO A 21 -22.67 3.46 -8.36
N VAL A 22 -23.37 2.33 -8.21
CA VAL A 22 -23.07 1.39 -7.14
C VAL A 22 -21.66 0.85 -7.35
N SER A 23 -20.78 1.06 -6.38
CA SER A 23 -19.38 0.63 -6.43
C SER A 23 -18.91 -0.02 -5.13
N MET A 24 -19.79 -0.16 -4.13
CA MET A 24 -19.45 -0.63 -2.78
C MET A 24 -20.56 -1.47 -2.16
N ILE A 25 -20.20 -2.39 -1.25
CA ILE A 25 -21.12 -3.09 -0.35
C ILE A 25 -20.66 -2.84 1.09
N VAL A 26 -21.57 -2.45 1.97
CA VAL A 26 -21.28 -2.29 3.40
C VAL A 26 -22.08 -3.32 4.19
N LEU A 27 -21.40 -4.18 4.93
CA LEU A 27 -22.02 -5.17 5.81
C LEU A 27 -22.25 -4.62 7.21
N HIS A 28 -23.43 -4.90 7.74
CA HIS A 28 -23.93 -4.45 9.04
C HIS A 28 -24.43 -5.64 9.85
N ALA A 29 -24.61 -5.42 11.15
CA ALA A 29 -25.35 -6.30 12.03
C ALA A 29 -26.50 -5.51 12.67
N THR A 30 -27.68 -6.12 12.73
CA THR A 30 -28.92 -5.46 13.15
C THR A 30 -28.96 -5.05 14.62
N VAL A 31 -28.09 -5.60 15.47
CA VAL A 31 -28.09 -5.46 16.94
C VAL A 31 -29.39 -6.00 17.57
N GLY A 32 -30.07 -6.92 16.89
CA GLY A 32 -31.39 -7.43 17.28
C GLY A 32 -31.94 -8.45 16.29
N SER A 33 -33.22 -8.82 16.44
CA SER A 33 -33.84 -9.81 15.53
C SER A 33 -34.19 -9.20 14.17
N ALA A 34 -34.35 -10.06 13.16
CA ALA A 34 -34.81 -9.68 11.83
C ALA A 34 -36.16 -8.96 11.92
N ARG A 35 -37.08 -9.44 12.77
CA ARG A 35 -38.38 -8.79 13.00
C ARG A 35 -38.24 -7.37 13.51
N SER A 36 -37.42 -7.12 14.54
CA SER A 36 -37.22 -5.76 15.07
C SER A 36 -36.51 -4.86 14.07
N ALA A 37 -35.53 -5.41 13.35
CA ALA A 37 -34.79 -4.66 12.34
C ALA A 37 -35.68 -4.28 11.14
N LEU A 38 -36.52 -5.20 10.64
CA LEU A 38 -37.49 -4.90 9.59
C LEU A 38 -38.46 -3.80 10.02
N ALA A 39 -38.98 -3.87 11.25
CA ALA A 39 -39.87 -2.83 11.78
C ALA A 39 -39.17 -1.47 11.89
N TRP A 40 -37.91 -1.44 12.32
CA TRP A 40 -37.14 -0.20 12.47
C TRP A 40 -36.72 0.41 11.14
N LEU A 41 -36.14 -0.40 10.24
CA LEU A 41 -35.64 0.04 8.93
C LEU A 41 -36.76 0.47 7.98
N THR A 42 -38.00 0.07 8.24
CA THR A 42 -39.18 0.51 7.47
C THR A 42 -39.99 1.60 8.15
N ASN A 43 -39.64 2.01 9.38
CA ASN A 43 -40.30 3.11 10.07
C ASN A 43 -39.88 4.45 9.46
N PRO A 44 -40.81 5.25 8.88
CA PRO A 44 -40.49 6.56 8.30
C PRO A 44 -39.78 7.51 9.27
N SER A 45 -40.10 7.42 10.57
CA SER A 45 -39.53 8.29 11.59
C SER A 45 -38.08 7.93 11.95
N ALA A 46 -37.63 6.71 11.65
CA ALA A 46 -36.28 6.25 11.99
C ALA A 46 -35.19 6.92 11.13
N ARG A 47 -35.54 7.33 9.90
CA ARG A 47 -34.61 7.95 8.94
C ARG A 47 -33.30 7.16 8.76
N VAL A 48 -33.41 5.83 8.80
CA VAL A 48 -32.35 4.87 8.48
C VAL A 48 -32.96 3.70 7.73
N SER A 49 -32.15 3.05 6.90
CA SER A 49 -32.55 1.87 6.11
C SER A 49 -31.32 1.13 5.61
N ALA A 50 -31.52 -0.07 5.08
CA ALA A 50 -30.53 -0.82 4.31
C ALA A 50 -31.17 -1.31 3.01
N HIS A 51 -30.37 -1.70 2.02
CA HIS A 51 -30.91 -2.28 0.79
C HIS A 51 -31.43 -3.69 1.05
N TYR A 52 -30.65 -4.46 1.81
CA TYR A 52 -30.96 -5.84 2.11
C TYR A 52 -30.90 -6.13 3.61
N LEU A 53 -31.72 -7.08 4.05
CA LEU A 53 -31.61 -7.74 5.35
C LEU A 53 -31.61 -9.25 5.14
N ILE A 54 -30.76 -9.97 5.87
CA ILE A 54 -30.69 -11.44 5.83
C ILE A 54 -30.89 -11.98 7.25
N ASP A 55 -31.96 -12.74 7.43
CA ASP A 55 -32.26 -13.37 8.71
C ASP A 55 -31.37 -14.60 9.00
N LYS A 56 -31.47 -15.16 10.21
CA LYS A 56 -30.68 -16.34 10.62
C LYS A 56 -30.98 -17.59 9.77
N ALA A 57 -32.15 -17.65 9.11
CA ALA A 57 -32.54 -18.75 8.23
C ALA A 57 -32.07 -18.56 6.78
N GLY A 58 -31.40 -17.45 6.47
CA GLY A 58 -30.92 -17.12 5.13
C GLY A 58 -31.98 -16.48 4.22
N GLN A 59 -33.13 -16.08 4.76
CA GLN A 59 -34.12 -15.35 3.99
C GLN A 59 -33.61 -13.93 3.71
N ILE A 60 -33.57 -13.56 2.43
CA ILE A 60 -33.14 -12.24 1.98
C ILE A 60 -34.38 -11.35 1.78
N PHE A 61 -34.41 -10.19 2.43
CA PHE A 61 -35.40 -9.14 2.24
C PHE A 61 -34.75 -7.96 1.50
N ARG A 62 -35.33 -7.49 0.41
CA ARG A 62 -34.90 -6.24 -0.26
C ARG A 62 -35.81 -5.10 0.16
N LEU A 63 -35.33 -4.20 1.01
CA LEU A 63 -36.11 -3.09 1.55
C LEU A 63 -36.05 -1.85 0.66
N VAL A 64 -34.87 -1.53 0.12
CA VAL A 64 -34.65 -0.40 -0.79
C VAL A 64 -34.13 -0.95 -2.14
N PRO A 65 -34.69 -0.53 -3.28
CA PRO A 65 -34.15 -0.88 -4.59
C PRO A 65 -32.72 -0.34 -4.78
N ASP A 66 -31.86 -1.08 -5.47
CA ASP A 66 -30.44 -0.75 -5.65
C ASP A 66 -30.22 0.62 -6.31
N GLU A 67 -31.15 1.05 -7.18
CA GLU A 67 -31.14 2.35 -7.88
C GLU A 67 -31.30 3.55 -6.95
N HIS A 68 -31.67 3.33 -5.69
CA HIS A 68 -31.78 4.36 -4.66
C HIS A 68 -30.66 4.27 -3.64
N ALA A 69 -30.42 5.35 -2.90
CA ALA A 69 -29.47 5.37 -1.79
C ALA A 69 -30.21 5.07 -0.48
N ALA A 70 -30.01 3.87 0.08
CA ALA A 70 -30.44 3.57 1.45
C ALA A 70 -29.58 4.35 2.47
N TRP A 71 -30.12 4.61 3.65
CA TRP A 71 -29.49 5.42 4.70
C TRP A 71 -28.90 4.53 5.80
N HIS A 72 -27.79 3.83 5.53
CA HIS A 72 -27.22 2.83 6.43
C HIS A 72 -25.89 3.24 7.08
N ALA A 73 -25.00 3.93 6.36
CA ALA A 73 -23.63 4.17 6.81
C ALA A 73 -23.49 5.36 7.79
N GLY A 74 -24.45 6.30 7.74
CA GLY A 74 -24.35 7.58 8.44
C GLY A 74 -23.09 8.35 8.02
N ARG A 75 -22.40 8.99 8.99
CA ARG A 75 -21.10 9.64 8.73
C ARG A 75 -20.03 8.57 8.51
N ALA A 76 -19.60 8.40 7.28
CA ALA A 76 -18.66 7.36 6.89
C ALA A 76 -17.65 7.90 5.87
N THR A 77 -16.45 7.30 5.83
CA THR A 77 -15.46 7.53 4.79
C THR A 77 -14.69 6.25 4.49
N TRP A 78 -14.38 6.01 3.22
CA TRP A 78 -13.57 4.90 2.79
C TRP A 78 -12.74 5.34 1.60
N ARG A 79 -11.40 5.30 1.71
CA ARG A 79 -10.48 5.60 0.60
C ARG A 79 -10.75 6.95 -0.08
N GLY A 80 -11.07 7.98 0.72
CA GLY A 80 -11.36 9.32 0.23
C GLY A 80 -12.81 9.55 -0.21
N GLU A 81 -13.61 8.50 -0.39
CA GLU A 81 -15.05 8.63 -0.59
C GLU A 81 -15.73 8.94 0.73
N THR A 82 -16.71 9.85 0.70
CA THR A 82 -17.48 10.30 1.87
C THR A 82 -19.00 10.14 1.66
N ALA A 83 -19.46 10.03 0.41
CA ALA A 83 -20.84 9.77 0.02
C ALA A 83 -21.15 8.26 0.04
N ILE A 84 -20.84 7.60 1.16
CA ILE A 84 -20.89 6.13 1.28
C ILE A 84 -22.30 5.59 1.04
N ASN A 85 -23.35 6.24 1.51
CA ASN A 85 -24.73 5.81 1.24
C ASN A 85 -25.05 5.83 -0.26
N GLU A 86 -24.53 6.83 -0.98
CA GLU A 86 -24.82 7.10 -2.39
C GLU A 86 -24.01 6.21 -3.34
N VAL A 87 -22.90 5.61 -2.90
CA VAL A 87 -22.09 4.70 -3.73
C VAL A 87 -22.22 3.24 -3.34
N SER A 88 -22.90 2.91 -2.24
CA SER A 88 -22.89 1.56 -1.69
C SER A 88 -24.27 0.90 -1.58
N LEU A 89 -24.24 -0.42 -1.41
CA LEU A 89 -25.35 -1.24 -0.96
C LEU A 89 -25.13 -1.69 0.49
N GLY A 90 -25.91 -1.16 1.44
CA GLY A 90 -25.98 -1.69 2.79
C GLY A 90 -26.72 -3.04 2.88
N ILE A 91 -26.08 -4.03 3.51
CA ILE A 91 -26.66 -5.35 3.81
C ILE A 91 -26.61 -5.59 5.32
N GLU A 92 -27.78 -5.77 5.93
CA GLU A 92 -27.96 -6.05 7.35
C GLU A 92 -28.03 -7.56 7.60
N LEU A 93 -27.25 -8.06 8.55
CA LEU A 93 -27.33 -9.45 9.01
C LEU A 93 -28.02 -9.47 10.37
N GLU A 94 -29.05 -10.32 10.51
CA GLU A 94 -29.65 -10.58 11.82
C GLU A 94 -28.58 -11.10 12.79
N ASN A 95 -28.18 -10.25 13.74
CA ASN A 95 -27.20 -10.56 14.76
C ASN A 95 -27.28 -9.58 15.94
N ALA A 96 -27.09 -10.06 17.16
CA ALA A 96 -27.03 -9.25 18.38
C ALA A 96 -25.80 -8.33 18.44
N ASN A 97 -24.82 -8.52 17.55
CA ASN A 97 -23.60 -7.73 17.42
C ASN A 97 -22.73 -7.70 18.70
N ASN A 98 -22.78 -8.75 19.50
CA ASN A 98 -22.04 -8.89 20.77
C ASN A 98 -20.75 -9.74 20.63
N GLY A 99 -20.48 -10.25 19.43
CA GLY A 99 -19.32 -11.11 19.12
C GLY A 99 -19.51 -12.60 19.45
N SER A 100 -20.57 -13.00 20.17
CA SER A 100 -20.85 -14.39 20.52
C SER A 100 -22.12 -14.96 19.88
N ASP A 101 -23.02 -14.11 19.37
CA ASP A 101 -24.16 -14.53 18.56
C ASP A 101 -23.67 -15.05 17.19
N PRO A 102 -23.85 -16.35 16.88
CA PRO A 102 -23.29 -16.94 15.67
C PRO A 102 -23.99 -16.46 14.41
N TYR A 103 -23.28 -16.45 13.28
CA TYR A 103 -23.86 -16.33 11.94
C TYR A 103 -24.06 -17.75 11.37
N PRO A 104 -25.30 -18.27 11.30
CA PRO A 104 -25.55 -19.63 10.84
C PRO A 104 -25.15 -19.81 9.36
N ALA A 105 -24.83 -21.04 8.97
CA ALA A 105 -24.43 -21.38 7.60
C ALA A 105 -25.44 -20.86 6.56
N ALA A 106 -26.74 -21.04 6.79
CA ALA A 106 -27.78 -20.55 5.87
C ALA A 106 -27.73 -19.03 5.65
N GLN A 107 -27.45 -18.26 6.71
CA GLN A 107 -27.30 -16.80 6.62
C GLN A 107 -26.03 -16.42 5.86
N ILE A 108 -24.91 -17.12 6.09
CA ILE A 108 -23.65 -16.90 5.39
C ILE A 108 -23.77 -17.28 3.91
N ASP A 109 -24.38 -18.42 3.58
CA ASP A 109 -24.58 -18.89 2.21
C ASP A 109 -25.43 -17.90 1.39
N ALA A 110 -26.52 -17.41 2.01
CA ALA A 110 -27.37 -16.38 1.42
C ALA A 110 -26.61 -15.07 1.17
N LEU A 111 -25.77 -14.66 2.13
CA LEU A 111 -24.94 -13.47 2.01
C LEU A 111 -23.86 -13.63 0.93
N VAL A 112 -23.19 -14.78 0.86
CA VAL A 112 -22.18 -15.08 -0.17
C VAL A 112 -22.82 -15.03 -1.55
N TRP A 113 -23.98 -15.69 -1.72
CA TRP A 113 -24.74 -15.65 -2.96
C TRP A 113 -25.09 -14.21 -3.34
N LEU A 114 -25.72 -13.46 -2.44
CA LEU A 114 -26.14 -12.07 -2.70
C LEU A 114 -24.97 -11.17 -3.05
N THR A 115 -23.87 -11.29 -2.29
CA THR A 115 -22.68 -10.47 -2.50
C THR A 115 -22.06 -10.78 -3.87
N ARG A 116 -21.93 -12.06 -4.25
CA ARG A 116 -21.42 -12.45 -5.58
C ARG A 116 -22.28 -11.90 -6.71
N GLU A 117 -23.61 -11.99 -6.59
CA GLU A 117 -24.54 -11.44 -7.58
C GLU A 117 -24.35 -9.92 -7.74
N LYS A 118 -24.25 -9.19 -6.64
CA LYS A 118 -24.08 -7.72 -6.66
C LYS A 118 -22.70 -7.29 -7.12
N VAL A 119 -21.66 -8.02 -6.72
CA VAL A 119 -20.29 -7.83 -7.20
C VAL A 119 -20.24 -8.01 -8.72
N ALA A 120 -20.82 -9.08 -9.26
CA ALA A 120 -20.85 -9.33 -10.69
C ALA A 120 -21.66 -8.26 -11.45
N GLN A 121 -22.84 -7.91 -10.92
CA GLN A 121 -23.74 -6.94 -11.53
C GLN A 121 -23.12 -5.54 -11.63
N TYR A 122 -22.45 -5.07 -10.58
CA TYR A 122 -21.93 -3.71 -10.48
C TYR A 122 -20.41 -3.61 -10.64
N ARG A 123 -19.73 -4.73 -10.89
CA ARG A 123 -18.25 -4.82 -11.00
C ARG A 123 -17.54 -4.25 -9.77
N ILE A 124 -18.06 -4.56 -8.59
CA ILE A 124 -17.54 -4.08 -7.30
C ILE A 124 -16.19 -4.76 -7.03
N ALA A 125 -15.15 -3.97 -6.84
CA ALA A 125 -13.83 -4.50 -6.50
C ALA A 125 -13.85 -5.15 -5.10
N PRO A 126 -13.03 -6.20 -4.84
CA PRO A 126 -13.09 -6.91 -3.56
C PRO A 126 -12.86 -6.03 -2.33
N ASP A 127 -12.03 -5.00 -2.48
CA ASP A 127 -11.71 -4.01 -1.45
C ASP A 127 -12.75 -2.89 -1.28
N MET A 128 -13.85 -2.98 -2.04
CA MET A 128 -15.06 -2.18 -1.88
C MET A 128 -16.21 -2.99 -1.27
N VAL A 129 -15.95 -4.22 -0.82
CA VAL A 129 -16.81 -4.95 0.13
C VAL A 129 -16.22 -4.72 1.53
N VAL A 130 -16.93 -3.99 2.38
CA VAL A 130 -16.42 -3.47 3.65
C VAL A 130 -17.39 -3.71 4.80
N ARG A 131 -16.92 -3.60 6.04
CA ARG A 131 -17.77 -3.60 7.23
C ARG A 131 -18.14 -2.18 7.63
N HIS A 132 -19.26 -2.01 8.33
CA HIS A 132 -19.63 -0.69 8.85
C HIS A 132 -18.57 -0.11 9.79
N LEU A 133 -17.94 -0.95 10.62
CA LEU A 133 -16.83 -0.56 11.49
C LEU A 133 -15.61 -0.01 10.74
N ASP A 134 -15.39 -0.44 9.49
CA ASP A 134 -14.25 -0.01 8.68
C ASP A 134 -14.45 1.41 8.12
N VAL A 135 -15.70 1.77 7.81
CA VAL A 135 -16.05 3.04 7.15
C VAL A 135 -16.54 4.13 8.11
N ALA A 136 -16.99 3.78 9.31
CA ALA A 136 -17.64 4.72 10.23
C ALA A 136 -16.68 5.79 10.80
N VAL A 137 -17.13 7.05 10.81
CA VAL A 137 -16.38 8.19 11.37
C VAL A 137 -17.13 8.83 12.54
N PRO A 138 -16.46 9.19 13.66
CA PRO A 138 -15.07 8.87 13.99
C PRO A 138 -14.84 7.36 14.12
N ARG A 139 -13.59 6.91 13.94
CA ARG A 139 -13.24 5.50 14.14
C ARG A 139 -13.63 5.05 15.54
N GLY A 140 -14.17 3.84 15.64
CA GLY A 140 -14.76 3.30 16.88
C GLY A 140 -16.21 3.70 17.14
N ARG A 141 -16.84 4.54 16.31
CA ARG A 141 -18.29 4.85 16.39
C ARG A 141 -19.17 3.62 16.19
N LYS A 142 -18.74 2.69 15.34
CA LYS A 142 -19.45 1.47 14.97
C LYS A 142 -18.56 0.26 15.19
N SER A 143 -19.17 -0.84 15.60
CA SER A 143 -18.50 -2.11 15.90
C SER A 143 -19.03 -3.27 15.05
N ASP A 144 -20.04 -3.03 14.21
CA ASP A 144 -20.69 -4.04 13.40
C ASP A 144 -19.98 -4.32 12.07
N PRO A 145 -19.99 -5.58 11.60
CA PRO A 145 -20.59 -6.77 12.21
C PRO A 145 -19.58 -7.54 13.12
N ALA A 146 -19.81 -7.51 14.43
CA ALA A 146 -18.98 -8.18 15.42
C ALA A 146 -19.10 -9.72 15.31
N GLY A 147 -17.99 -10.43 15.49
CA GLY A 147 -17.93 -11.91 15.41
C GLY A 147 -18.14 -12.49 14.01
N PHE A 148 -18.26 -11.66 12.97
CA PHE A 148 -18.50 -12.12 11.61
C PHE A 148 -17.25 -12.76 10.99
N PRO A 149 -17.36 -13.94 10.33
CA PRO A 149 -16.22 -14.67 9.76
C PRO A 149 -15.72 -14.04 8.45
N TRP A 150 -15.23 -12.80 8.54
CA TRP A 150 -14.92 -11.92 7.40
C TRP A 150 -13.99 -12.54 6.36
N ALA A 151 -12.91 -13.17 6.81
CA ALA A 151 -11.92 -13.80 5.94
C ALA A 151 -12.50 -14.97 5.14
N SER A 152 -13.20 -15.88 5.80
CA SER A 152 -13.89 -17.01 5.16
C SER A 152 -14.97 -16.52 4.19
N PHE A 153 -15.74 -15.50 4.59
CA PHE A 153 -16.73 -14.87 3.73
C PHE A 153 -16.10 -14.28 2.46
N LEU A 154 -15.03 -13.47 2.57
CA LEU A 154 -14.37 -12.88 1.41
C LEU A 154 -13.74 -13.95 0.50
N GLN A 155 -13.15 -15.00 1.06
CA GLN A 155 -12.61 -16.12 0.28
C GLN A 155 -13.72 -16.85 -0.48
N GLN A 156 -14.89 -17.00 0.14
CA GLN A 156 -16.05 -17.55 -0.55
C GLN A 156 -16.53 -16.60 -1.64
N VAL A 157 -16.67 -15.30 -1.42
CA VAL A 157 -17.13 -14.36 -2.46
C VAL A 157 -16.13 -14.27 -3.61
N PHE A 158 -14.84 -14.23 -3.31
CA PHE A 158 -13.74 -14.04 -4.25
C PHE A 158 -12.74 -15.21 -4.18
N PRO A 159 -13.05 -16.37 -4.78
CA PRO A 159 -12.21 -17.58 -4.68
C PRO A 159 -10.83 -17.43 -5.34
N GLU A 160 -10.67 -16.48 -6.26
CA GLU A 160 -9.40 -16.13 -6.91
C GLU A 160 -8.47 -15.31 -6.00
N LEU A 161 -8.97 -14.80 -4.86
CA LEU A 161 -8.11 -14.17 -3.87
C LEU A 161 -7.36 -15.24 -3.06
N PRO A 162 -6.11 -14.98 -2.66
CA PRO A 162 -5.39 -15.88 -1.76
C PRO A 162 -6.21 -16.13 -0.49
N ALA A 163 -6.28 -17.39 -0.03
CA ALA A 163 -7.01 -17.77 1.18
C ALA A 163 -6.67 -16.85 2.36
N ILE A 164 -7.69 -16.19 2.92
CA ILE A 164 -7.57 -15.34 4.11
C ILE A 164 -7.89 -16.22 5.33
N ASN A 165 -6.95 -16.38 6.26
CA ASN A 165 -7.13 -17.19 7.46
C ASN A 165 -7.90 -16.40 8.55
N PRO A 166 -9.06 -16.89 9.06
CA PRO A 166 -9.99 -16.11 9.89
C PRO A 166 -9.59 -15.89 11.37
N ASP A 167 -8.57 -16.56 11.91
CA ASP A 167 -8.37 -16.60 13.38
C ASP A 167 -7.44 -15.52 13.97
N ARG A 168 -7.48 -14.26 13.48
CA ARG A 168 -6.54 -13.24 14.00
C ARG A 168 -7.12 -11.87 14.25
N SER A 169 -7.52 -11.66 15.50
CA SER A 169 -7.14 -10.46 16.26
C SER A 169 -6.71 -10.96 17.65
N PRO A 170 -5.46 -10.71 18.08
CA PRO A 170 -4.74 -9.45 17.99
C PRO A 170 -3.50 -9.52 17.09
N ARG A 171 -2.93 -8.34 16.81
CA ARG A 171 -1.63 -8.12 16.18
C ARG A 171 -0.65 -9.27 16.51
N PRO A 172 -0.17 -10.07 15.54
CA PRO A 172 1.02 -10.87 15.78
C PRO A 172 2.09 -9.97 16.38
N ARG A 173 2.44 -10.26 17.62
CA ARG A 173 3.80 -10.03 18.04
C ARG A 173 4.49 -11.35 17.75
N PRO A 174 5.24 -11.46 16.65
CA PRO A 174 5.98 -12.67 16.39
C PRO A 174 6.85 -12.96 17.62
N ALA A 175 6.88 -14.21 18.05
CA ALA A 175 7.67 -14.64 19.20
C ALA A 175 9.16 -14.39 18.92
N ASP A 176 9.62 -14.69 17.71
CA ASP A 176 10.95 -14.30 17.23
C ASP A 176 10.89 -13.18 16.17
N ARG A 177 10.84 -11.94 16.67
CA ARG A 177 10.88 -10.71 15.85
C ARG A 177 12.11 -10.63 14.96
N ALA A 178 13.27 -11.09 15.46
CA ALA A 178 14.53 -11.02 14.73
C ALA A 178 14.55 -12.02 13.57
N ALA A 179 13.97 -13.22 13.73
CA ALA A 179 13.77 -14.16 12.64
C ALA A 179 12.82 -13.62 11.57
N LEU A 180 11.65 -13.06 11.95
CA LEU A 180 10.77 -12.41 10.98
C LEU A 180 11.49 -11.30 10.22
N ALA A 181 12.21 -10.44 10.95
CA ALA A 181 12.93 -9.33 10.33
C ALA A 181 13.98 -9.80 9.33
N ARG A 182 14.74 -10.85 9.66
CA ARG A 182 15.72 -11.47 8.74
C ARG A 182 15.05 -12.04 7.49
N LEU A 183 13.89 -12.70 7.62
CA LEU A 183 13.16 -13.26 6.48
C LEU A 183 12.67 -12.16 5.53
N ILE A 184 12.05 -11.11 6.08
CA ILE A 184 11.56 -9.97 5.29
C ILE A 184 12.75 -9.25 4.62
N LEU A 185 13.83 -9.01 5.35
CA LEU A 185 15.01 -8.32 4.82
C LEU A 185 15.70 -9.11 3.71
N ALA A 186 15.82 -10.44 3.87
CA ALA A 186 16.43 -11.30 2.86
C ALA A 186 15.64 -11.30 1.54
N GLU A 187 14.30 -11.27 1.60
CA GLU A 187 13.47 -11.11 0.40
C GLU A 187 13.64 -9.72 -0.23
N ALA A 188 13.60 -8.66 0.58
CA ALA A 188 13.82 -7.29 0.09
C ALA A 188 15.16 -7.13 -0.63
N TYR A 189 16.24 -7.75 -0.11
CA TYR A 189 17.55 -7.72 -0.75
C TYR A 189 17.57 -8.49 -2.06
N ARG A 190 16.87 -9.63 -2.12
CA ARG A 190 16.78 -10.45 -3.33
C ARG A 190 16.12 -9.70 -4.48
N GLN A 191 15.09 -8.89 -4.21
CA GLN A 191 14.39 -8.12 -5.24
C GLN A 191 15.31 -7.14 -6.00
N VAL A 192 16.34 -6.61 -5.32
CA VAL A 192 17.34 -5.72 -5.93
C VAL A 192 18.61 -6.46 -6.35
N GLY A 193 18.62 -7.80 -6.30
CA GLY A 193 19.80 -8.61 -6.61
C GLY A 193 20.97 -8.40 -5.64
N ALA A 194 20.70 -7.91 -4.43
CA ALA A 194 21.69 -7.77 -3.37
C ALA A 194 21.72 -9.02 -2.49
N VAL A 195 22.87 -9.26 -1.86
CA VAL A 195 23.05 -10.35 -0.88
C VAL A 195 23.44 -9.72 0.45
N GLU A 196 22.78 -10.12 1.54
CA GLU A 196 23.14 -9.64 2.86
C GLU A 196 24.37 -10.38 3.36
N TRP A 197 25.45 -9.64 3.65
CA TRP A 197 26.61 -10.13 4.39
C TRP A 197 26.69 -9.41 5.74
N PRO A 198 26.08 -9.95 6.81
CA PRO A 198 25.90 -9.23 8.08
C PRO A 198 27.20 -8.74 8.72
N ASP A 199 28.26 -9.54 8.62
CA ASP A 199 29.56 -9.26 9.23
C ASP A 199 30.46 -8.38 8.38
N TRP A 200 30.04 -8.06 7.15
CA TRP A 200 30.82 -7.25 6.25
C TRP A 200 30.83 -5.78 6.70
N ALA A 201 31.99 -5.12 6.62
CA ALA A 201 32.14 -3.75 7.12
C ALA A 201 31.23 -2.75 6.40
N MET A 202 30.95 -2.96 5.10
CA MET A 202 29.99 -2.14 4.34
C MET A 202 28.57 -2.28 4.90
N THR A 203 28.10 -3.51 5.13
CA THR A 203 26.77 -3.78 5.72
C THR A 203 26.66 -3.18 7.12
N ARG A 204 27.69 -3.35 7.96
CA ARG A 204 27.71 -2.76 9.30
C ARG A 204 27.67 -1.24 9.26
N LEU A 205 28.51 -0.62 8.42
CA LEU A 205 28.51 0.84 8.25
C LEU A 205 27.16 1.35 7.74
N ALA A 206 26.58 0.68 6.75
CA ALA A 206 25.27 1.06 6.22
C ALA A 206 24.18 1.03 7.30
N ARG A 207 24.19 -0.01 8.15
CA ARG A 207 23.26 -0.13 9.27
C ARG A 207 23.48 0.93 10.35
N THR A 208 24.73 1.14 10.79
CA THR A 208 25.03 2.11 11.87
C THR A 208 24.85 3.56 11.42
N ALA A 209 25.14 3.88 10.16
CA ALA A 209 24.95 5.21 9.59
C ALA A 209 23.52 5.44 9.04
N GLY A 210 22.63 4.44 9.11
CA GLY A 210 21.24 4.56 8.66
C GLY A 210 21.12 4.86 7.16
N LEU A 211 21.94 4.22 6.33
CA LEU A 211 22.01 4.47 4.88
C LEU A 211 20.82 3.88 4.10
N GLY A 212 19.96 3.10 4.74
CA GLY A 212 18.82 2.44 4.12
C GLY A 212 19.15 1.05 3.57
N LEU A 213 18.27 0.53 2.72
CA LEU A 213 18.45 -0.75 2.03
C LEU A 213 19.44 -0.59 0.87
N PRO A 214 20.12 -1.69 0.46
CA PRO A 214 20.75 -1.73 -0.85
C PRO A 214 19.68 -1.49 -1.93
N VAL A 215 20.02 -0.73 -2.97
CA VAL A 215 19.08 -0.33 -4.02
C VAL A 215 19.44 -0.90 -5.40
N ALA A 216 20.53 -1.64 -5.47
CA ALA A 216 21.05 -2.33 -6.65
C ALA A 216 21.97 -3.49 -6.20
N PRO A 217 22.39 -4.40 -7.09
CA PRO A 217 23.43 -5.37 -6.77
C PRO A 217 24.75 -4.69 -6.42
N SER A 218 25.66 -5.42 -5.76
CA SER A 218 27.04 -4.97 -5.67
C SER A 218 27.71 -5.01 -7.05
N PHE A 219 28.79 -4.27 -7.21
CA PHE A 219 29.52 -4.17 -8.48
C PHE A 219 31.02 -4.07 -8.25
N ASP A 220 31.80 -4.69 -9.13
CA ASP A 220 33.25 -4.60 -9.08
C ASP A 220 33.75 -3.42 -9.92
N LEU A 221 34.83 -2.78 -9.46
CA LEU A 221 35.55 -1.78 -10.24
C LEU A 221 37.05 -1.86 -9.98
N THR A 222 37.84 -1.49 -10.99
CA THR A 222 39.29 -1.39 -10.89
C THR A 222 39.72 0.06 -11.08
N VAL A 223 40.48 0.60 -10.13
CA VAL A 223 41.00 1.97 -10.17
C VAL A 223 42.48 1.93 -9.85
N ALA A 224 43.31 2.43 -10.77
CA ALA A 224 44.78 2.46 -10.63
C ALA A 224 45.38 1.10 -10.22
N GLY A 225 44.88 0.00 -10.81
CA GLY A 225 45.33 -1.36 -10.52
C GLY A 225 44.82 -1.98 -9.22
N ARG A 226 44.01 -1.25 -8.43
CA ARG A 226 43.37 -1.77 -7.21
C ARG A 226 41.91 -2.11 -7.49
N ASN A 227 41.49 -3.30 -7.07
CA ASN A 227 40.12 -3.76 -7.20
C ASN A 227 39.28 -3.34 -5.99
N TYR A 228 38.04 -2.95 -6.24
CA TYR A 228 37.05 -2.56 -5.26
C TYR A 228 35.74 -3.27 -5.56
N ILE A 229 34.94 -3.45 -4.51
CA ILE A 229 33.52 -3.77 -4.62
C ILE A 229 32.73 -2.57 -4.11
N GLY A 230 31.73 -2.16 -4.88
CA GLY A 230 30.80 -1.08 -4.57
C GLY A 230 29.42 -1.62 -4.24
N GLN A 231 28.67 -0.89 -3.41
CA GLN A 231 27.27 -1.14 -3.11
C GLN A 231 26.55 0.18 -2.90
N SER A 232 25.48 0.39 -3.66
CA SER A 232 24.59 1.54 -3.49
C SER A 232 23.51 1.22 -2.45
N PHE A 233 23.36 2.09 -1.46
CA PHE A 233 22.28 2.10 -0.48
C PHE A 233 21.39 3.33 -0.68
N GLY A 234 20.22 3.35 -0.06
CA GLY A 234 19.24 4.44 -0.22
C GLY A 234 19.83 5.85 -0.11
N ARG A 235 20.78 6.09 0.79
CA ARG A 235 21.39 7.42 0.99
C ARG A 235 22.72 7.64 0.29
N GLU A 236 23.47 6.59 -0.03
CA GLU A 236 24.90 6.70 -0.30
C GLU A 236 25.42 5.45 -1.01
N THR A 237 26.47 5.61 -1.82
CA THR A 237 27.25 4.49 -2.34
C THR A 237 28.52 4.29 -1.50
N LEU A 238 28.73 3.06 -1.07
CA LEU A 238 29.93 2.61 -0.36
C LEU A 238 30.83 1.81 -1.30
N ALA A 239 32.14 1.86 -1.06
CA ALA A 239 33.12 1.02 -1.75
C ALA A 239 34.16 0.48 -0.77
N SER A 240 34.59 -0.76 -0.94
CA SER A 240 35.66 -1.37 -0.16
C SER A 240 36.69 -2.00 -1.09
N PRO A 241 38.00 -1.80 -0.86
CA PRO A 241 39.01 -2.49 -1.65
C PRO A 241 38.97 -4.00 -1.41
N ILE A 242 39.00 -4.78 -2.48
CA ILE A 242 39.03 -6.24 -2.39
C ILE A 242 40.32 -6.68 -1.69
N GLY A 243 40.17 -7.44 -0.61
CA GLY A 243 41.27 -7.87 0.26
C GLY A 243 41.55 -6.95 1.47
N ASP A 244 40.95 -5.76 1.53
CA ASP A 244 41.03 -4.82 2.66
C ASP A 244 39.63 -4.48 3.19
N TRP A 245 38.94 -5.52 3.65
CA TRP A 245 37.51 -5.49 3.99
C TRP A 245 37.17 -4.68 5.23
N ARG A 246 38.16 -4.12 5.94
CA ARG A 246 37.95 -3.19 7.05
C ARG A 246 37.82 -1.74 6.57
N ARG A 247 38.42 -1.43 5.42
CA ARG A 247 38.38 -0.11 4.82
C ARG A 247 37.10 0.06 3.99
N VAL A 248 36.32 1.07 4.32
CA VAL A 248 35.10 1.43 3.59
C VAL A 248 35.15 2.91 3.25
N GLU A 249 35.07 3.21 1.97
CA GLU A 249 35.01 4.55 1.38
C GLU A 249 33.55 4.92 1.11
N ARG A 250 33.18 6.17 1.38
CA ARG A 250 31.86 6.72 1.05
C ARG A 250 31.98 7.65 -0.14
N LEU A 251 31.16 7.46 -1.17
CA LEU A 251 31.22 8.28 -2.38
C LEU A 251 31.14 9.78 -2.08
N GLY A 252 30.21 10.19 -1.22
CA GLY A 252 30.04 11.59 -0.80
C GLY A 252 31.26 12.21 -0.13
N THR A 253 32.17 11.42 0.47
CA THR A 253 33.34 11.93 1.20
C THR A 253 34.64 11.86 0.39
N LEU A 254 34.63 11.26 -0.80
CA LEU A 254 35.80 11.20 -1.69
C LEU A 254 36.00 12.57 -2.36
N VAL A 255 36.70 13.48 -1.68
CA VAL A 255 36.92 14.87 -2.14
C VAL A 255 38.40 15.22 -2.32
N ALA A 256 39.31 14.39 -1.82
CA ALA A 256 40.74 14.63 -1.97
C ALA A 256 41.20 14.41 -3.41
N PRO A 257 42.17 15.19 -3.95
CA PRO A 257 42.65 15.05 -5.32
C PRO A 257 43.09 13.63 -5.69
N GLU A 258 43.75 12.92 -4.78
CA GLU A 258 44.20 11.53 -4.94
C GLU A 258 43.05 10.51 -4.99
N GLN A 259 41.85 10.89 -4.52
CA GLN A 259 40.64 10.07 -4.52
C GLN A 259 39.76 10.33 -5.75
N GLN A 260 40.08 11.33 -6.58
CA GLN A 260 39.27 11.75 -7.72
C GLN A 260 39.02 10.61 -8.70
N SER A 261 40.04 9.82 -9.03
CA SER A 261 39.91 8.65 -9.93
C SER A 261 38.92 7.61 -9.41
N LEU A 262 38.89 7.38 -8.09
CA LEU A 262 37.94 6.46 -7.46
C LEU A 262 36.53 7.05 -7.45
N ARG A 263 36.39 8.33 -7.10
CA ARG A 263 35.11 9.05 -7.14
C ARG A 263 34.46 8.97 -8.52
N ASP A 264 35.24 9.26 -9.57
CA ASP A 264 34.75 9.27 -10.95
C ASP A 264 34.38 7.88 -11.45
N ALA A 265 35.17 6.85 -11.08
CA ALA A 265 34.86 5.47 -11.41
C ALA A 265 33.58 4.99 -10.70
N LEU A 266 33.39 5.34 -9.44
CA LEU A 266 32.17 5.03 -8.69
C LEU A 266 30.94 5.72 -9.29
N LEU A 267 31.03 7.03 -9.61
CA LEU A 267 29.93 7.74 -10.26
C LEU A 267 29.54 7.08 -11.59
N ARG A 268 30.51 6.74 -12.44
CA ARG A 268 30.22 6.03 -13.69
C ARG A 268 29.54 4.68 -13.45
N ALA A 269 30.03 3.89 -12.49
CA ALA A 269 29.45 2.58 -12.19
C ALA A 269 28.03 2.68 -11.63
N VAL A 270 27.79 3.61 -10.70
CA VAL A 270 26.47 3.84 -10.07
C VAL A 270 25.44 4.28 -11.11
N TYR A 271 25.78 5.23 -11.98
CA TYR A 271 24.87 5.65 -13.05
C TYR A 271 24.66 4.54 -14.09
N ALA A 272 25.69 3.77 -14.42
CA ALA A 272 25.55 2.64 -15.34
C ALA A 272 24.58 1.57 -14.81
N GLN A 273 24.57 1.29 -13.49
CA GLN A 273 23.57 0.38 -12.89
C GLN A 273 22.13 0.90 -13.02
N ALA A 274 21.93 2.22 -13.06
CA ALA A 274 20.64 2.85 -13.31
C ALA A 274 20.26 2.87 -14.80
N GLY A 275 21.13 2.37 -15.70
CA GLY A 275 20.95 2.45 -17.15
C GLY A 275 21.29 3.81 -17.75
N GLU A 276 22.05 4.65 -17.02
CA GLU A 276 22.37 6.03 -17.41
C GLU A 276 23.88 6.24 -17.57
N THR A 277 24.27 7.17 -18.44
CA THR A 277 25.67 7.61 -18.49
C THR A 277 25.90 8.78 -17.55
N TYR A 278 26.84 8.67 -16.61
CA TYR A 278 27.21 9.81 -15.77
C TYR A 278 27.77 10.97 -16.60
N ARG A 279 27.14 12.14 -16.45
CA ARG A 279 27.48 13.40 -17.12
C ARG A 279 27.57 14.53 -16.09
N PRO A 280 28.75 15.04 -15.75
CA PRO A 280 28.92 16.05 -14.69
C PRO A 280 28.33 17.42 -15.04
N ASP A 281 28.02 17.64 -16.33
CA ASP A 281 27.41 18.85 -16.87
C ASP A 281 25.87 18.78 -16.93
N TRP A 282 25.27 17.61 -16.69
CA TRP A 282 23.81 17.45 -16.71
C TRP A 282 23.16 17.92 -15.41
N ALA A 283 22.03 18.60 -15.53
CA ALA A 283 21.35 19.25 -14.41
C ALA A 283 20.98 18.30 -13.27
N PHE A 284 20.36 17.15 -13.56
CA PHE A 284 19.99 16.17 -12.54
C PHE A 284 21.22 15.60 -11.83
N HIS A 285 22.31 15.34 -12.56
CA HIS A 285 23.53 14.81 -11.98
C HIS A 285 24.20 15.82 -11.05
N GLN A 286 24.26 17.08 -11.46
CA GLN A 286 24.76 18.17 -10.63
C GLN A 286 23.88 18.40 -9.40
N TYR A 287 22.56 18.33 -9.57
CA TYR A 287 21.60 18.47 -8.46
C TYR A 287 21.78 17.34 -7.44
N ALA A 288 21.90 16.09 -7.91
CA ALA A 288 22.09 14.92 -7.06
C ALA A 288 23.41 14.93 -6.28
N LEU A 289 24.47 15.57 -6.81
CA LEU A 289 25.73 15.73 -6.07
C LEU A 289 25.64 16.75 -4.93
N ARG A 290 24.69 17.68 -4.98
CA ARG A 290 24.53 18.76 -4.00
C ARG A 290 23.38 18.54 -3.03
N THR A 291 22.55 17.52 -3.27
CA THR A 291 21.34 17.26 -2.50
C THR A 291 21.24 15.79 -2.10
N PRO A 292 20.65 15.48 -0.94
CA PRO A 292 20.56 14.11 -0.46
C PRO A 292 19.38 13.38 -1.12
N VAL A 293 19.45 13.16 -2.44
CA VAL A 293 18.44 12.38 -3.20
C VAL A 293 18.82 10.91 -3.39
N GLY A 294 20.03 10.53 -2.94
CA GLY A 294 20.55 9.16 -3.04
C GLY A 294 21.07 8.82 -4.45
N PRO A 295 21.45 7.56 -4.71
CA PRO A 295 21.88 7.11 -6.03
C PRO A 295 20.70 7.03 -7.02
N PRO A 296 20.96 7.17 -8.34
CA PRO A 296 19.95 7.00 -9.39
C PRO A 296 19.46 5.54 -9.46
N LEU A 297 18.19 5.36 -9.81
CA LEU A 297 17.53 4.07 -10.05
C LEU A 297 17.02 3.90 -11.49
N SER A 298 17.00 4.98 -12.27
CA SER A 298 16.64 4.98 -13.68
C SER A 298 17.49 5.94 -14.49
N ALA A 299 17.56 5.68 -15.80
CA ALA A 299 17.86 6.71 -16.80
C ALA A 299 16.79 7.80 -16.78
N SER A 300 17.13 8.95 -17.37
CA SER A 300 16.17 10.03 -17.58
C SER A 300 15.09 9.60 -18.59
N PHE A 301 13.84 9.91 -18.29
CA PHE A 301 12.69 9.63 -19.15
C PHE A 301 11.81 10.88 -19.34
N ARG A 302 10.93 10.82 -20.34
CA ARG A 302 9.97 11.89 -20.64
C ARG A 302 8.59 11.54 -20.10
N VAL A 303 7.91 12.54 -19.55
CA VAL A 303 6.49 12.44 -19.18
C VAL A 303 5.72 13.66 -19.66
N ARG A 304 4.42 13.49 -19.92
CA ARG A 304 3.52 14.59 -20.30
C ARG A 304 2.46 14.73 -19.23
N ALA A 305 2.38 15.92 -18.64
CA ALA A 305 1.44 16.21 -17.56
C ALA A 305 1.10 17.70 -17.56
N GLY A 306 -0.17 18.02 -17.29
CA GLY A 306 -0.64 19.42 -17.20
C GLY A 306 -0.44 20.22 -18.50
N GLY A 307 -0.42 19.56 -19.67
CA GLY A 307 -0.19 20.22 -20.97
C GLY A 307 1.28 20.55 -21.27
N ALA A 308 2.22 20.18 -20.41
CA ALA A 308 3.65 20.35 -20.61
C ALA A 308 4.39 19.01 -20.68
N GLU A 309 5.58 19.03 -21.28
CA GLU A 309 6.49 17.88 -21.29
C GLU A 309 7.61 18.10 -20.27
N TRP A 310 7.97 17.03 -19.57
CA TRP A 310 8.94 17.04 -18.49
C TRP A 310 10.00 15.97 -18.72
N SER A 311 11.23 16.25 -18.32
CA SER A 311 12.24 15.22 -18.06
C SER A 311 12.13 14.81 -16.60
N ALA A 312 12.31 13.53 -16.31
CA ALA A 312 12.39 13.04 -14.95
C ALA A 312 13.43 11.91 -14.82
N ALA A 313 13.94 11.71 -13.62
CA ALA A 313 14.82 10.59 -13.27
C ALA A 313 14.54 10.16 -11.82
N ILE A 314 14.40 8.85 -11.61
CA ILE A 314 14.12 8.28 -10.29
C ILE A 314 15.45 8.12 -9.56
N TYR A 315 15.56 8.72 -8.38
CA TYR A 315 16.64 8.50 -7.43
C TYR A 315 16.09 7.78 -6.20
N ALA A 316 16.98 7.21 -5.40
CA ALA A 316 16.59 6.37 -4.27
C ALA A 316 15.69 7.09 -3.26
N LEU A 317 15.92 8.37 -2.98
CA LEU A 317 15.16 9.13 -1.97
C LEU A 317 14.11 10.07 -2.55
N ASP A 318 14.16 10.35 -3.86
CA ASP A 318 13.22 11.24 -4.52
C ASP A 318 13.24 11.07 -6.04
N THR A 319 12.23 11.59 -6.73
CA THR A 319 12.24 11.69 -8.19
C THR A 319 12.50 13.13 -8.59
N LEU A 320 13.56 13.35 -9.37
CA LEU A 320 13.87 14.66 -9.92
C LEU A 320 13.07 14.88 -11.20
N TYR A 321 12.60 16.10 -11.42
CA TYR A 321 11.97 16.50 -12.66
C TYR A 321 12.41 17.89 -13.10
N SER A 322 12.29 18.18 -14.40
CA SER A 322 12.55 19.49 -14.98
C SER A 322 11.72 19.68 -16.25
N PRO A 323 11.13 20.86 -16.51
CA PRO A 323 10.44 21.11 -17.77
C PRO A 323 11.42 20.96 -18.95
N VAL A 324 10.98 20.34 -20.05
CA VAL A 324 11.84 20.20 -21.24
C VAL A 324 12.28 21.59 -21.73
N GLY A 325 13.59 21.78 -21.89
CA GLY A 325 14.17 23.05 -22.33
C GLY A 325 14.48 24.04 -21.19
N ARG A 326 14.04 23.79 -19.95
CA ARG A 326 14.34 24.62 -18.76
C ARG A 326 15.17 23.87 -17.73
N TRP A 327 16.31 23.35 -18.18
CA TRP A 327 17.15 22.41 -17.43
C TRP A 327 17.74 22.94 -16.12
N GLN A 328 17.74 24.26 -15.90
CA GLN A 328 18.16 24.83 -14.61
C GLN A 328 17.05 24.78 -13.55
N GLU A 329 15.81 24.52 -13.95
CA GLU A 329 14.65 24.38 -13.06
C GLU A 329 14.49 22.89 -12.72
N VAL A 330 15.16 22.44 -11.66
CA VAL A 330 15.05 21.06 -11.14
C VAL A 330 14.17 21.07 -9.89
N GLY A 331 13.06 20.34 -9.95
CA GLY A 331 12.16 20.12 -8.82
C GLY A 331 12.20 18.68 -8.32
N ARG A 332 11.58 18.44 -7.15
CA ARG A 332 11.48 17.11 -6.53
C ARG A 332 10.04 16.66 -6.37
N LEU A 333 9.77 15.39 -6.65
CA LEU A 333 8.43 14.81 -6.50
C LEU A 333 7.89 15.00 -5.06
N SER A 334 8.75 14.88 -4.04
CA SER A 334 8.33 15.09 -2.65
C SER A 334 7.88 16.52 -2.32
N GLU A 335 8.18 17.50 -3.18
CA GLU A 335 7.71 18.89 -3.05
C GLU A 335 6.34 19.09 -3.70
N LEU A 336 6.00 18.27 -4.71
CA LEU A 336 4.68 18.27 -5.35
C LEU A 336 3.67 17.41 -4.58
N ALA A 337 4.07 16.20 -4.21
CA ALA A 337 3.22 15.20 -3.58
C ALA A 337 3.07 15.41 -2.06
N THR A 338 2.65 16.60 -1.63
CA THR A 338 2.36 16.88 -0.22
C THR A 338 0.91 16.56 0.13
N ARG A 339 0.65 16.33 1.44
CA ARG A 339 -0.62 15.86 2.05
C ARG A 339 -1.88 16.67 1.72
N ARG A 340 -1.81 17.71 0.87
CA ARG A 340 -2.93 18.58 0.53
C ARG A 340 -3.53 18.38 -0.85
N GLU A 341 -2.80 17.99 -1.89
CA GLU A 341 -3.38 17.80 -3.23
C GLU A 341 -2.54 16.84 -4.10
N PRO A 342 -2.76 15.51 -4.07
CA PRO A 342 -2.21 14.62 -5.09
C PRO A 342 -2.87 14.79 -6.47
N HIS A 343 -3.64 15.87 -6.67
CA HIS A 343 -4.24 16.24 -7.95
C HIS A 343 -3.27 16.97 -8.88
N ASP A 344 -2.04 17.27 -8.43
CA ASP A 344 -1.02 17.76 -9.34
C ASP A 344 -0.78 16.70 -10.44
N PRO A 345 -1.09 17.01 -11.71
CA PRO A 345 -1.01 16.01 -12.78
C PRO A 345 0.41 15.46 -12.98
N LEU A 346 1.43 16.26 -12.69
CA LEU A 346 2.82 15.83 -12.78
C LEU A 346 3.17 14.92 -11.61
N ALA A 347 2.74 15.23 -10.39
CA ALA A 347 2.95 14.35 -9.24
C ALA A 347 2.34 12.96 -9.47
N GLN A 348 1.12 12.91 -9.99
CA GLN A 348 0.44 11.65 -10.29
C GLN A 348 1.20 10.83 -11.35
N GLU A 349 1.54 11.45 -12.49
CA GLU A 349 2.28 10.77 -13.56
C GLU A 349 3.65 10.27 -13.08
N LEU A 350 4.38 11.08 -12.29
CA LEU A 350 5.67 10.67 -11.73
C LEU A 350 5.52 9.49 -10.74
N LEU A 351 4.52 9.50 -9.88
CA LEU A 351 4.25 8.38 -8.96
C LEU A 351 3.92 7.10 -9.73
N GLU A 352 3.10 7.19 -10.79
CA GLU A 352 2.80 6.05 -11.66
C GLU A 352 4.08 5.45 -12.26
N ARG A 353 5.00 6.30 -12.78
CA ARG A 353 6.30 5.85 -13.32
C ARG A 353 7.22 5.25 -12.26
N VAL A 354 7.26 5.83 -11.06
CA VAL A 354 8.07 5.32 -9.94
C VAL A 354 7.64 3.90 -9.57
N TYR A 355 6.33 3.67 -9.45
CA TYR A 355 5.82 2.35 -9.09
C TYR A 355 5.89 1.35 -10.25
N GLU A 356 5.64 1.78 -11.49
CA GLU A 356 5.81 0.95 -12.70
C GLU A 356 7.25 0.42 -12.80
N ARG A 357 8.25 1.27 -12.56
CA ARG A 357 9.67 0.90 -12.55
C ARG A 357 10.02 -0.16 -11.50
N ALA A 358 9.31 -0.15 -10.37
CA ALA A 358 9.44 -1.14 -9.30
C ALA A 358 8.62 -2.41 -9.57
N GLY A 359 7.96 -2.55 -10.72
CA GLY A 359 7.09 -3.69 -11.02
C GLY A 359 5.78 -3.69 -10.24
N SER A 360 5.34 -2.52 -9.79
CA SER A 360 4.13 -2.30 -8.99
C SER A 360 3.23 -1.24 -9.65
N GLN A 361 2.09 -0.94 -9.03
CA GLN A 361 1.18 0.11 -9.48
C GLN A 361 1.04 1.16 -8.39
N TRP A 362 1.04 2.44 -8.78
CA TRP A 362 0.67 3.52 -7.89
C TRP A 362 -0.81 3.39 -7.53
N ARG A 363 -1.09 3.30 -6.23
CA ARG A 363 -2.43 3.12 -5.68
C ARG A 363 -2.57 4.07 -4.49
N PRO A 364 -3.07 5.29 -4.71
CA PRO A 364 -3.15 6.31 -3.66
C PRO A 364 -4.01 5.89 -2.46
N ALA A 365 -4.90 4.91 -2.64
CA ALA A 365 -5.71 4.34 -1.56
C ALA A 365 -4.98 3.31 -0.68
N TRP A 366 -3.75 2.89 -1.03
CA TRP A 366 -3.02 1.86 -0.28
C TRP A 366 -2.28 2.46 0.92
N PRO A 367 -2.56 1.99 2.16
CA PRO A 367 -1.92 2.53 3.36
C PRO A 367 -0.40 2.45 3.34
N SER A 368 0.21 1.40 2.78
CA SER A 368 1.68 1.27 2.71
C SER A 368 2.31 2.38 1.88
N GLN A 369 1.73 2.66 0.71
CA GLN A 369 2.23 3.66 -0.22
C GLN A 369 2.04 5.08 0.33
N GLN A 370 0.89 5.36 0.96
CA GLN A 370 0.66 6.64 1.65
C GLN A 370 1.64 6.82 2.82
N TYR A 371 1.82 5.78 3.64
CA TYR A 371 2.77 5.80 4.75
C TYR A 371 4.21 6.05 4.24
N ALA A 372 4.61 5.41 3.15
CA ALA A 372 5.94 5.60 2.55
C ALA A 372 6.17 7.03 2.08
N LEU A 373 5.17 7.66 1.42
CA LEU A 373 5.25 9.07 1.03
C LEU A 373 5.32 9.99 2.24
N GLU A 374 4.44 9.79 3.23
CA GLU A 374 4.40 10.60 4.44
C GLU A 374 5.69 10.54 5.25
N GLN A 375 6.28 9.34 5.36
CA GLN A 375 7.54 9.11 6.08
C GLN A 375 8.77 9.34 5.20
N ARG A 376 8.60 9.71 3.92
CA ARG A 376 9.67 9.94 2.94
C ARG A 376 10.65 8.77 2.88
N LEU A 377 10.15 7.55 2.72
CA LEU A 377 10.98 6.33 2.71
C LEU A 377 11.77 6.12 1.41
N GLY A 378 11.58 7.01 0.43
CA GLY A 378 12.20 6.93 -0.88
C GLY A 378 11.41 6.07 -1.87
N ALA A 379 12.03 5.75 -3.00
CA ALA A 379 11.42 4.96 -4.06
C ALA A 379 11.19 3.51 -3.60
N PRO A 380 10.09 2.86 -4.05
CA PRO A 380 9.92 1.42 -3.92
C PRO A 380 11.03 0.70 -4.71
N LEU A 381 11.52 -0.40 -4.16
CA LEU A 381 12.63 -1.18 -4.73
C LEU A 381 12.16 -2.41 -5.52
N GLY A 382 10.89 -2.77 -5.38
CA GLY A 382 10.27 -3.91 -6.03
C GLY A 382 8.78 -4.01 -5.69
N PRO A 383 8.07 -5.03 -6.22
CA PRO A 383 6.68 -5.26 -5.88
C PRO A 383 6.54 -5.72 -4.42
N SER A 384 5.36 -5.52 -3.84
CA SER A 384 5.05 -6.11 -2.53
C SER A 384 5.18 -7.64 -2.59
N PHE A 385 5.66 -8.24 -1.52
CA PHE A 385 5.89 -9.68 -1.41
C PHE A 385 5.29 -10.26 -0.14
N ARG A 386 5.02 -11.57 -0.15
CA ARG A 386 4.44 -12.30 0.99
C ARG A 386 5.52 -13.07 1.75
N VAL A 387 5.45 -13.03 3.07
CA VAL A 387 6.28 -13.86 3.96
C VAL A 387 5.36 -14.59 4.95
N SER A 388 5.50 -15.90 5.05
CA SER A 388 4.79 -16.70 6.05
C SER A 388 5.72 -17.02 7.22
N PHE A 389 5.32 -16.69 8.45
CA PHE A 389 6.12 -16.88 9.65
C PHE A 389 5.23 -17.08 10.89
N GLU A 390 5.53 -18.09 11.71
CA GLU A 390 4.74 -18.45 12.91
C GLU A 390 3.23 -18.61 12.62
N GLY A 391 2.93 -19.20 11.46
CA GLY A 391 1.57 -19.38 10.97
C GLY A 391 0.88 -18.10 10.52
N HIS A 392 1.54 -16.93 10.60
CA HIS A 392 1.08 -15.63 10.09
C HIS A 392 1.59 -15.35 8.69
N ASP A 393 0.73 -14.75 7.88
CA ASP A 393 1.09 -14.24 6.58
C ASP A 393 1.26 -12.73 6.67
N TYR A 394 2.44 -12.26 6.27
CA TYR A 394 2.79 -10.87 6.19
C TYR A 394 2.89 -10.47 4.73
N VAL A 395 2.48 -9.24 4.43
CA VAL A 395 2.84 -8.54 3.21
C VAL A 395 3.93 -7.53 3.57
N ALA A 396 4.92 -7.39 2.71
CA ALA A 396 5.98 -6.42 2.87
C ALA A 396 6.29 -5.73 1.54
N GLU A 397 6.76 -4.49 1.61
CA GLU A 397 7.15 -3.67 0.48
C GLU A 397 8.42 -2.90 0.83
N ALA A 398 9.47 -3.10 0.02
CA ALA A 398 10.77 -2.50 0.26
C ALA A 398 10.86 -1.12 -0.38
N PHE A 399 11.33 -0.14 0.39
CA PHE A 399 11.65 1.21 -0.04
C PHE A 399 13.13 1.50 0.22
N ALA A 400 13.69 2.54 -0.39
CA ALA A 400 15.11 2.85 -0.26
C ALA A 400 15.60 2.99 1.20
N LEU A 401 14.78 3.46 2.13
CA LEU A 401 15.16 3.67 3.53
C LEU A 401 14.68 2.60 4.51
N ASP A 402 13.64 1.85 4.19
CA ASP A 402 13.05 0.85 5.10
C ASP A 402 12.16 -0.14 4.34
N VAL A 403 11.76 -1.21 5.03
CA VAL A 403 10.72 -2.11 4.55
C VAL A 403 9.45 -1.84 5.35
N LEU A 404 8.34 -1.63 4.68
CA LEU A 404 7.03 -1.61 5.32
C LEU A 404 6.46 -3.01 5.32
N TYR A 405 5.82 -3.40 6.41
CA TYR A 405 5.13 -4.68 6.49
C TYR A 405 3.86 -4.58 7.33
N CYS A 406 2.90 -5.44 7.03
CA CYS A 406 1.76 -5.69 7.90
C CYS A 406 1.30 -7.14 7.73
N VAL A 407 0.38 -7.56 8.57
CA VAL A 407 -0.26 -8.86 8.43
C VAL A 407 -1.25 -8.78 7.27
N ILE A 408 -1.28 -9.80 6.42
CA ILE A 408 -2.31 -9.90 5.40
C ILE A 408 -3.68 -9.95 6.08
N GLY A 409 -4.53 -8.96 5.78
CA GLY A 409 -5.82 -8.74 6.44
C GLY A 409 -5.84 -7.58 7.45
N ASP A 410 -4.68 -7.08 7.89
CA ASP A 410 -4.51 -5.93 8.80
C ASP A 410 -3.82 -4.75 8.08
N TRP A 411 -4.40 -4.35 6.95
CA TRP A 411 -3.79 -3.42 5.97
C TRP A 411 -3.59 -1.99 6.51
N ASP A 412 -4.34 -1.59 7.53
CA ASP A 412 -4.22 -0.28 8.18
C ASP A 412 -3.09 -0.22 9.22
N ASN A 413 -2.52 -1.37 9.60
CA ASN A 413 -1.48 -1.48 10.63
C ASN A 413 -0.11 -1.69 9.98
N VAL A 414 0.25 -0.79 9.09
CA VAL A 414 1.56 -0.75 8.44
C VAL A 414 2.62 -0.38 9.47
N GLN A 415 3.67 -1.20 9.54
CA GLN A 415 4.79 -1.03 10.44
C GLN A 415 6.10 -0.96 9.66
N ARG A 416 7.08 -0.24 10.20
CA ARG A 416 8.44 -0.25 9.65
C ARG A 416 9.18 -1.46 10.19
N LEU A 417 9.92 -2.14 9.33
CA LEU A 417 10.78 -3.25 9.74
C LEU A 417 11.85 -2.79 10.72
N SER A 418 12.37 -1.56 10.57
CA SER A 418 13.32 -1.00 11.52
C SER A 418 12.75 -0.81 12.94
N ASP A 419 11.43 -0.68 13.10
CA ASP A 419 10.81 -0.57 14.43
C ASP A 419 10.63 -1.94 15.09
N LEU A 420 10.44 -3.01 14.29
CA LEU A 420 10.44 -4.39 14.75
C LEU A 420 11.80 -4.80 15.37
N LEU A 421 12.89 -4.21 14.91
CA LEU A 421 14.26 -4.49 15.36
C LEU A 421 14.70 -3.66 16.59
N LYS A 422 13.95 -2.63 16.97
CA LYS A 422 14.27 -1.73 18.12
C LYS A 422 13.60 -2.17 19.43
N SER A 423 12.58 -3.01 19.33
CA SER A 423 11.69 -3.45 20.42
C SER A 423 12.01 -4.86 20.88
#